data_AF-A0A8J6GQK8-F1
#
_entry.id   AF-A0A8J6GQK8-F1
#
_cell.length_a   1.000
_cell.length_b   1.000
_cell.length_c   1.000
_cell.angle_alpha   90.00
_cell.angle_beta   90.00
_cell.angle_gamma   90.00
#
_symmetry.space_group_name_H-M   'P 1'
#
loop_
_entity.id
_entity.type
_entity.pdbx_description
1 polymer ?
#
loop_
_entity_poly.entity_id
_entity_poly.type
_entity_poly.pdbx_seq_one_letter_code
_entity_poly.pdbx_strand_id
1 'polypeptide(L)'
;MEDIITDIAGVIPATTISGVFTACHSGSFDKLEAVVKDLIDEGHAAIQLVNQLHDAVVEDEELSDKQKSIITEKLAEVDKCLADGADEHLQLMNLCATVMQQLTQNC
;
A
#
# COMPACT_ATOMS: atom_id res chain seq x y z
N MET A 1 17.13 -6.52 -17.75
CA MET A 1 18.21 -6.44 -16.75
C MET A 1 17.65 -5.83 -15.47
N GLU A 2 16.95 -4.71 -15.55
CA GLU A 2 16.24 -4.10 -14.40
C GLU A 2 15.28 -5.08 -13.71
N ASP A 3 14.47 -5.84 -14.46
CA ASP A 3 13.53 -6.81 -13.87
C ASP A 3 14.20 -7.88 -13.00
N ILE A 4 15.41 -8.32 -13.39
CA ILE A 4 16.18 -9.31 -12.62
C ILE A 4 16.72 -8.67 -11.33
N ILE A 5 17.06 -7.38 -11.36
CA ILE A 5 17.57 -6.65 -10.20
C ILE A 5 16.44 -6.43 -9.20
N THR A 6 15.26 -6.00 -9.64
CA THR A 6 14.10 -5.77 -8.77
C THR A 6 13.61 -7.06 -8.12
N ASP A 7 13.58 -8.15 -8.88
CA ASP A 7 13.17 -9.47 -8.40
C ASP A 7 14.13 -9.99 -7.31
N ILE A 8 15.44 -9.94 -7.55
CA ILE A 8 16.44 -10.36 -6.56
C ILE A 8 16.44 -9.44 -5.33
N ALA A 9 16.16 -8.15 -5.50
CA ALA A 9 16.07 -7.19 -4.41
C ALA A 9 14.76 -7.29 -3.61
N GLY A 10 13.79 -8.10 -4.06
CA GLY A 10 12.47 -8.21 -3.44
C GLY A 10 11.64 -6.94 -3.58
N VAL A 11 11.97 -6.06 -4.54
CA VAL A 11 11.25 -4.81 -4.80
C VAL A 11 9.98 -5.12 -5.56
N ILE A 12 8.85 -4.62 -5.06
CA ILE A 12 7.55 -4.75 -5.71
C ILE A 12 7.56 -3.86 -6.97
N PRO A 13 7.13 -4.38 -8.13
CA PRO A 13 7.04 -3.59 -9.35
C PRO A 13 6.19 -2.32 -9.17
N ALA A 14 6.65 -1.20 -9.72
CA ALA A 14 5.92 0.08 -9.64
C ALA A 14 4.49 -0.01 -10.23
N THR A 15 4.27 -0.91 -11.19
CA THR A 15 2.95 -1.20 -11.75
C THR A 15 1.98 -1.75 -10.71
N THR A 16 2.44 -2.60 -9.79
CA THR A 16 1.64 -3.17 -8.71
C THR A 16 1.30 -2.11 -7.67
N ILE A 17 2.28 -1.28 -7.29
CA ILE A 17 2.07 -0.13 -6.38
C ILE A 17 1.04 0.84 -6.96
N SER A 18 1.17 1.19 -8.25
CA SER A 18 0.18 2.02 -8.95
C SER A 18 -1.21 1.36 -9.01
N GLY A 19 -1.26 0.04 -9.14
CA GLY A 19 -2.49 -0.76 -9.05
C GLY A 19 -3.20 -0.61 -7.70
N VAL A 20 -2.45 -0.63 -6.59
CA VAL A 20 -2.98 -0.40 -5.24
C VAL A 20 -3.61 1.00 -5.14
N PHE A 21 -2.90 2.05 -5.57
CA PHE A 21 -3.47 3.41 -5.58
C PHE A 21 -4.71 3.53 -6.45
N THR A 22 -4.70 2.91 -7.63
CA THR A 22 -5.85 2.91 -8.55
C THR A 22 -7.06 2.22 -7.92
N ALA A 23 -6.86 1.10 -7.23
CA ALA A 23 -7.91 0.41 -6.49
C ALA A 23 -8.45 1.30 -5.36
N CYS A 24 -7.58 1.92 -4.57
CA CYS A 24 -7.96 2.85 -3.50
C CYS A 24 -8.73 4.07 -4.04
N HIS A 25 -8.33 4.66 -5.17
CA HIS A 25 -9.06 5.76 -5.79
C HIS A 25 -10.44 5.37 -6.31
N SER A 26 -10.62 4.11 -6.70
CA SER A 26 -11.90 3.64 -7.24
C SER A 26 -13.02 3.56 -6.19
N GLY A 27 -12.68 3.58 -4.89
CA GLY A 27 -13.63 3.40 -3.80
C GLY A 27 -14.25 1.99 -3.72
N SER A 28 -13.80 1.05 -4.54
CA SER A 28 -14.32 -0.32 -4.59
C SER A 28 -13.49 -1.22 -3.69
N PHE A 29 -14.12 -1.66 -2.59
CA PHE A 29 -13.50 -2.59 -1.66
C PHE A 29 -13.17 -3.94 -2.32
N ASP A 30 -14.01 -4.43 -3.24
CA ASP A 30 -13.76 -5.67 -3.98
C ASP A 30 -12.47 -5.59 -4.82
N LYS A 31 -12.21 -4.44 -5.45
CA LYS A 31 -10.96 -4.23 -6.22
C LYS A 31 -9.74 -4.15 -5.32
N LEU A 32 -9.89 -3.52 -4.15
CA LEU A 32 -8.84 -3.40 -3.15
C LEU A 32 -8.49 -4.78 -2.57
N GLU A 33 -9.49 -5.59 -2.23
CA GLU A 33 -9.30 -6.97 -1.77
C GLU A 33 -8.61 -7.83 -2.82
N ALA A 34 -9.02 -7.71 -4.10
CA ALA A 34 -8.37 -8.43 -5.20
C ALA A 34 -6.88 -8.07 -5.31
N VAL A 35 -6.53 -6.78 -5.28
CA VAL A 35 -5.13 -6.34 -5.39
C VAL A 35 -4.30 -6.79 -4.19
N VAL A 36 -4.83 -6.69 -2.96
CA VAL A 36 -4.12 -7.16 -1.76
C VAL A 36 -3.89 -8.66 -1.81
N LYS A 37 -4.90 -9.42 -2.26
CA LYS A 37 -4.78 -10.87 -2.42
C LYS A 37 -3.73 -11.24 -3.46
N ASP A 38 -3.76 -10.60 -4.64
CA ASP A 38 -2.80 -10.87 -5.71
C ASP A 38 -1.36 -10.62 -5.22
N LEU A 39 -1.15 -9.57 -4.43
CA LEU A 39 0.16 -9.21 -3.88
C LEU A 39 0.70 -10.28 -2.91
N ILE A 40 -0.17 -10.89 -2.13
CA ILE A 40 0.17 -12.00 -1.23
C ILE A 40 0.40 -13.29 -2.02
N ASP A 41 -0.45 -13.57 -3.01
CA ASP A 41 -0.33 -14.76 -3.88
C ASP A 41 0.95 -14.71 -4.74
N GLU A 42 1.44 -13.52 -5.09
CA GLU A 42 2.73 -13.27 -5.75
C GLU A 42 3.93 -13.41 -4.81
N GLY A 43 3.71 -13.55 -3.50
CA GLY A 43 4.76 -13.76 -2.50
C GLY A 43 5.53 -12.49 -2.12
N HIS A 44 4.96 -11.32 -2.39
CA HIS A 44 5.55 -10.05 -1.98
C HIS A 44 5.39 -9.82 -0.48
N ALA A 45 6.48 -9.44 0.19
CA ALA A 45 6.44 -9.15 1.62
C ALA A 45 5.57 -7.91 1.91
N ALA A 46 4.67 -8.00 2.88
CA ALA A 46 3.80 -6.88 3.26
C ALA A 46 4.58 -5.65 3.71
N ILE A 47 5.70 -5.85 4.41
CA ILE A 47 6.61 -4.78 4.85
C ILE A 47 7.19 -4.01 3.63
N GLN A 48 7.48 -4.70 2.54
CA GLN A 48 8.00 -4.05 1.34
C GLN A 48 6.94 -3.16 0.69
N LEU A 49 5.68 -3.63 0.66
CA LEU A 49 4.56 -2.80 0.20
C LEU A 49 4.41 -1.55 1.06
N VAL A 50 4.46 -1.70 2.39
CA VAL A 50 4.37 -0.56 3.33
C VAL A 50 5.46 0.47 3.04
N ASN A 51 6.71 0.04 2.84
CA ASN A 51 7.83 0.94 2.52
C ASN A 51 7.64 1.66 1.18
N GLN A 52 7.31 0.93 0.12
CA GLN A 52 7.14 1.55 -1.21
C GLN A 52 5.89 2.43 -1.29
N LEU A 53 4.84 2.08 -0.54
CA LEU A 53 3.64 2.91 -0.43
C LEU A 53 3.92 4.19 0.37
N HIS A 54 4.73 4.11 1.42
CA HIS A 54 5.21 5.28 2.14
C HIS A 54 5.93 6.26 1.21
N ASP A 55 6.90 5.77 0.43
CA ASP A 55 7.66 6.62 -0.49
C ASP A 55 6.75 7.29 -1.51
N ALA A 56 5.81 6.52 -2.11
CA ALA A 56 4.84 7.06 -3.04
C ALA A 56 3.91 8.13 -2.41
N VAL A 57 3.43 7.93 -1.18
CA VAL A 57 2.56 8.91 -0.48
C VAL A 57 3.32 10.19 -0.15
N VAL A 58 4.58 10.08 0.26
CA VAL A 58 5.40 11.25 0.63
C VAL A 58 5.70 12.10 -0.61
N GLU A 59 6.03 11.45 -1.72
CA GLU A 59 6.37 12.09 -3.01
C GLU A 59 5.15 12.63 -3.77
N ASP A 60 3.93 12.18 -3.46
CA ASP A 60 2.71 12.60 -4.15
C ASP A 60 2.34 14.07 -3.85
N GLU A 61 2.45 14.96 -4.84
CA GLU A 61 2.11 16.39 -4.70
C GLU A 61 0.59 16.67 -4.72
N GLU A 62 -0.25 15.71 -5.13
CA GLU A 62 -1.71 15.86 -5.17
C GLU A 62 -2.35 15.64 -3.78
N LEU A 63 -1.65 14.94 -2.88
CA LEU A 63 -2.10 14.72 -1.51
C LEU A 63 -1.83 15.94 -0.62
N SER A 64 -2.87 16.38 0.09
CA SER A 64 -2.72 17.41 1.12
C SER A 64 -1.89 16.92 2.31
N ASP A 65 -1.24 17.84 3.03
CA ASP A 65 -0.48 17.54 4.26
C ASP A 65 -1.31 16.74 5.28
N LYS A 66 -2.62 17.01 5.36
CA LYS A 66 -3.53 16.28 6.23
C LYS A 66 -3.70 14.83 5.78
N GLN A 67 -3.93 14.59 4.49
CA GLN A 67 -4.04 13.22 3.95
C GLN A 67 -2.72 12.47 4.14
N LYS A 68 -1.58 13.10 3.81
CA LYS A 68 -0.25 12.53 4.04
C LYS A 68 -0.03 12.17 5.51
N SER A 69 -0.39 13.07 6.44
CA SER A 69 -0.25 12.81 7.87
C SER A 69 -1.05 11.60 8.33
N ILE A 70 -2.31 11.47 7.90
CA ILE A 70 -3.18 10.36 8.31
C ILE A 70 -2.68 9.03 7.70
N ILE A 71 -2.29 9.03 6.43
CA ILE A 71 -1.81 7.84 5.75
C ILE A 71 -0.48 7.38 6.34
N THR A 72 0.46 8.29 6.60
CA THR A 72 1.78 7.95 7.18
C THR A 72 1.69 7.49 8.63
N GLU A 73 0.79 8.04 9.43
CA GLU A 73 0.47 7.51 10.75
C GLU A 73 -0.03 6.06 10.64
N LYS A 74 -0.95 5.79 9.70
CA LYS A 74 -1.48 4.44 9.51
C LYS A 74 -0.41 3.45 9.03
N LEU A 75 0.48 3.88 8.15
CA LEU A 75 1.63 3.09 7.69
C LEU A 75 2.51 2.69 8.88
N ALA A 76 2.79 3.61 9.81
CA ALA A 76 3.60 3.32 10.99
C ALA A 76 2.94 2.33 11.96
N GLU A 77 1.62 2.42 12.16
CA GLU A 77 0.87 1.43 12.94
C GLU A 77 0.98 0.03 12.33
N VAL A 78 0.79 -0.06 11.01
CA VAL A 78 0.82 -1.32 10.27
C VAL A 78 2.22 -1.90 10.25
N ASP A 79 3.26 -1.10 10.01
CA ASP A 79 4.66 -1.52 10.10
C ASP A 79 4.98 -2.12 11.47
N LYS A 80 4.56 -1.44 12.54
CA LYS A 80 4.71 -1.95 13.91
C LYS A 80 4.00 -3.29 14.11
N CYS A 81 2.77 -3.43 13.63
CA CYS A 81 2.01 -4.67 13.74
C CYS A 81 2.64 -5.82 12.94
N LEU A 82 3.13 -5.56 11.73
CA LEU A 82 3.84 -6.55 10.92
C LEU A 82 5.14 -7.00 11.60
N ALA A 83 5.90 -6.06 12.18
CA ALA A 83 7.10 -6.37 12.96
C ALA A 83 6.80 -7.23 14.20
N ASP A 84 5.61 -7.09 14.79
CA ASP A 84 5.14 -7.92 15.91
C ASP A 84 4.57 -9.29 15.46
N GLY A 85 4.58 -9.59 14.16
CA GLY A 85 4.10 -10.86 13.60
C GLY A 85 2.59 -10.93 13.40
N ALA A 86 1.92 -9.79 13.18
CA ALA A 86 0.52 -9.75 12.81
C ALA A 86 0.26 -10.34 11.41
N ASP A 87 -1.00 -10.70 11.15
CA ASP A 87 -1.44 -11.24 9.86
C ASP A 87 -1.31 -10.21 8.73
N GLU A 88 -0.52 -10.54 7.71
CA GLU A 88 -0.20 -9.64 6.60
C GLU A 88 -1.43 -9.19 5.82
N HIS A 89 -2.34 -10.11 5.51
CA HIS A 89 -3.56 -9.81 4.75
C HIS A 89 -4.42 -8.80 5.50
N LEU A 90 -4.69 -9.03 6.78
CA LEU A 90 -5.49 -8.12 7.59
C LEU A 90 -4.84 -6.75 7.74
N GLN A 91 -3.51 -6.69 7.92
CA GLN A 91 -2.80 -5.41 8.04
C GLN A 91 -2.82 -4.62 6.74
N LEU A 92 -2.58 -5.26 5.59
CA LEU A 92 -2.62 -4.61 4.28
C LEU A 92 -4.03 -4.14 3.91
N MET A 93 -5.06 -4.94 4.21
CA MET A 93 -6.46 -4.52 4.04
C MET A 93 -6.80 -3.31 4.89
N ASN A 94 -6.37 -3.28 6.15
CA ASN A 94 -6.57 -2.15 7.06
C ASN A 94 -5.90 -0.87 6.52
N LEU A 95 -4.63 -0.98 6.08
CA LEU A 95 -3.90 0.11 5.47
C LEU A 95 -4.61 0.66 4.23
N CYS A 96 -4.92 -0.22 3.27
CA CYS A 96 -5.53 0.18 2.00
C CYS A 96 -6.91 0.79 2.23
N ALA A 97 -7.69 0.30 3.20
CA ALA A 97 -8.98 0.90 3.55
C ALA A 97 -8.84 2.34 4.06
N THR A 98 -7.85 2.62 4.91
CA THR A 98 -7.56 4.00 5.36
C THR A 98 -7.12 4.88 4.20
N VAL A 99 -6.23 4.39 3.33
CA VAL A 99 -5.79 5.12 2.13
C VAL A 99 -6.99 5.45 1.24
N MET A 100 -7.82 4.46 0.91
CA MET A 100 -9.05 4.64 0.12
C MET A 100 -9.98 5.70 0.73
N GLN A 101 -10.18 5.69 2.05
CA GLN A 101 -10.98 6.72 2.72
C GLN A 101 -10.37 8.12 2.54
N GLN A 102 -9.06 8.28 2.70
CA GLN A 102 -8.41 9.57 2.50
C GLN A 102 -8.45 10.06 1.06
N LEU A 103 -8.45 9.14 0.08
CA LEU A 103 -8.52 9.47 -1.34
C LEU A 103 -9.95 9.75 -1.83
N THR A 104 -10.97 9.17 -1.20
CA THR A 104 -12.37 9.27 -1.64
C THR A 104 -13.20 10.31 -0.88
N GLN A 105 -12.83 10.69 0.35
CA GLN A 105 -13.64 11.59 1.19
C GLN A 105 -13.54 13.10 0.85
N ASN A 106 -13.15 13.47 -0.38
CA ASN A 106 -13.12 14.86 -0.86
C ASN A 106 -14.10 15.14 -2.03
N CYS A 107 -15.23 14.42 -2.10
CA CYS A 107 -16.39 14.84 -2.91
C CYS A 107 -17.44 15.55 -2.05
#